data_AF-A0A3M9Y319-F1
#
_entry.id   AF-A0A3M9Y319-F1
#
_cell.length_a   1.000
_cell.length_b   1.000
_cell.length_c   1.000
_cell.angle_alpha   90.00
_cell.angle_beta   90.00
_cell.angle_gamma   90.00
#
_symmetry.space_group_name_H-M   'P 1'
#
loop_
_entity.id
_entity.type
_entity.pdbx_description
1 polymer ?
#
loop_
_entity_poly.entity_id
_entity_poly.type
_entity_poly.pdbx_seq_one_letter_code
_entity_poly.pdbx_strand_id
1 'polypeptide(L)'
;MVASGLRIVDELPESQATAKAWVQEAQHDLLRHIGKQSISQLQALVVIIRFHYVVGEVSDAWNLLSLAARLIFTMRLNWEDDGLDAVTQETQRRLAWAIYLIDRQFSGGIEDLAVCAVERMHIRLPCDDHSFRRGMKSKAEYLHDMARCKSGDMDILSYNVRLVASRDRILR
;
A
#
# COMPACT_ATOMS: atom_id res chain seq x y z
N MET A 1 0.08 6.03 -12.13
CA MET A 1 -1.36 6.34 -11.95
C MET A 1 -2.15 6.27 -13.26
N VAL A 2 -1.62 6.69 -14.40
CA VAL A 2 -2.34 6.61 -15.70
C VAL A 2 -2.58 5.16 -16.16
N ALA A 3 -1.60 4.26 -16.00
CA ALA A 3 -1.73 2.85 -16.40
C ALA A 3 -2.82 2.06 -15.62
N SER A 4 -3.00 2.36 -14.33
CA SER A 4 -4.05 1.72 -13.51
C SER A 4 -5.45 2.29 -13.79
N GLY A 5 -5.54 3.55 -14.25
CA GLY A 5 -6.80 4.17 -14.67
C GLY A 5 -7.25 3.72 -16.07
N LEU A 6 -6.31 3.49 -16.99
CA LEU A 6 -6.60 3.08 -18.36
C LEU A 6 -7.40 1.77 -18.44
N ARG A 7 -7.16 0.79 -17.55
CA ARG A 7 -7.91 -0.48 -17.60
C ARG A 7 -9.29 -0.44 -16.92
N ILE A 8 -9.57 0.58 -16.11
CA ILE A 8 -10.89 0.75 -15.47
C ILE A 8 -11.81 1.57 -16.39
N VAL A 9 -11.23 2.41 -17.26
CA VAL A 9 -11.98 3.38 -18.09
C VAL A 9 -11.98 3.02 -19.57
N ASP A 10 -11.02 2.22 -20.06
CA ASP A 10 -10.86 1.96 -21.50
C ASP A 10 -10.62 0.46 -21.81
N GLU A 11 -11.60 -0.16 -22.47
CA GLU A 11 -11.58 -1.58 -22.87
C GLU A 11 -10.87 -1.81 -24.21
N LEU A 12 -10.33 -0.76 -24.84
CA LEU A 12 -9.65 -0.87 -26.14
C LEU A 12 -8.40 -1.79 -26.03
N PRO A 13 -8.30 -2.84 -26.86
CA PRO A 13 -7.18 -3.79 -26.82
C PRO A 13 -5.80 -3.14 -26.98
N GLU A 14 -5.70 -2.07 -27.76
CA GLU A 14 -4.46 -1.32 -27.97
C GLU A 14 -4.01 -0.62 -26.67
N SER A 15 -4.94 0.06 -25.98
CA SER A 15 -4.67 0.71 -24.68
C SER A 15 -4.16 -0.29 -23.64
N GLN A 16 -4.70 -1.51 -23.63
CA GLN A 16 -4.27 -2.58 -22.71
C GLN A 16 -2.86 -3.10 -23.04
N ALA A 17 -2.55 -3.30 -24.33
CA ALA A 17 -1.23 -3.73 -24.77
C ALA A 17 -0.16 -2.70 -24.43
N THR A 18 -0.44 -1.41 -24.67
CA THR A 18 0.47 -0.31 -24.31
C THR A 18 0.69 -0.24 -22.80
N ALA A 19 -0.38 -0.34 -22.00
CA ALA A 19 -0.26 -0.32 -20.53
C ALA A 19 0.60 -1.48 -20.03
N LYS A 20 0.42 -2.69 -20.58
CA LYS A 20 1.24 -3.85 -20.25
C LYS A 20 2.72 -3.62 -20.60
N ALA A 21 3.02 -3.09 -21.78
CA ALA A 21 4.39 -2.80 -22.20
C ALA A 21 5.09 -1.81 -21.24
N TRP A 22 4.42 -0.73 -20.85
CA TRP A 22 4.97 0.25 -19.91
C TRP A 22 5.21 -0.34 -18.51
N VAL A 23 4.30 -1.18 -18.02
CA VAL A 23 4.47 -1.86 -16.72
C VAL A 23 5.65 -2.83 -16.77
N GLN A 24 5.82 -3.57 -17.88
CA GLN A 24 6.95 -4.47 -18.07
C GLN A 24 8.28 -3.70 -18.12
N GLU A 25 8.34 -2.58 -18.82
CA GLU A 25 9.52 -1.71 -18.86
C GLU A 25 9.86 -1.16 -17.47
N ALA A 26 8.87 -0.65 -16.74
CA ALA A 26 9.04 -0.14 -15.39
C ALA A 26 9.49 -1.22 -14.41
N GLN A 27 8.92 -2.43 -14.51
CA GLN A 27 9.33 -3.59 -13.70
C GLN A 27 10.78 -3.98 -14.00
N HIS A 28 11.18 -4.00 -15.27
CA HIS A 28 12.54 -4.32 -15.67
C HIS A 28 13.56 -3.32 -15.12
N ASP A 29 13.29 -2.02 -15.24
CA ASP A 29 14.15 -0.98 -14.69
C ASP A 29 14.21 -1.05 -13.15
N LEU A 30 13.08 -1.33 -12.49
CA LEU A 30 13.02 -1.51 -11.05
C LEU A 30 13.90 -2.68 -10.59
N LEU A 31 13.77 -3.84 -11.24
CA LEU A 31 14.53 -5.05 -10.88
C LEU A 31 16.03 -4.91 -11.16
N ARG A 32 16.43 -4.11 -12.16
CA ARG A 32 17.84 -3.74 -12.36
C ARG A 32 18.43 -2.98 -11.18
N HIS A 33 17.60 -2.25 -10.44
CA HIS A 33 17.98 -1.44 -9.28
C HIS A 33 17.44 -2.01 -7.96
N ILE A 34 17.28 -3.33 -7.85
CA ILE A 34 16.66 -3.99 -6.69
C ILE A 34 17.33 -3.68 -5.34
N GLY A 35 18.62 -3.33 -5.35
CA GLY A 35 19.38 -2.96 -4.14
C GLY A 35 19.14 -1.53 -3.66
N LYS A 36 18.55 -0.66 -4.48
CA LYS A 36 18.18 0.69 -4.07
C LYS A 36 16.97 0.58 -3.11
N GLN A 37 16.91 1.52 -2.16
CA GLN A 37 15.83 1.61 -1.19
C GLN A 37 15.32 3.04 -1.22
N SER A 38 14.15 3.25 -1.83
CA SER A 38 13.54 4.57 -1.89
C SER A 38 12.02 4.50 -1.90
N ILE A 39 11.38 5.60 -1.48
CA ILE A 39 9.93 5.76 -1.54
C ILE A 39 9.42 5.61 -2.98
N SER A 40 10.14 6.15 -3.96
CA SER A 40 9.75 6.04 -5.38
C SER A 40 9.75 4.59 -5.88
N GLN A 41 10.71 3.77 -5.44
CA GLN A 41 10.70 2.33 -5.79
C GLN A 41 9.54 1.61 -5.14
N LEU A 42 9.23 1.93 -3.89
CA LEU A 42 8.11 1.33 -3.20
C LEU A 42 6.76 1.73 -3.84
N GLN A 43 6.61 2.99 -4.27
CA GLN A 43 5.47 3.45 -5.04
C GLN A 43 5.34 2.73 -6.38
N ALA A 44 6.45 2.55 -7.11
CA ALA A 44 6.47 1.81 -8.37
C ALA A 44 6.07 0.34 -8.17
N LEU A 45 6.60 -0.33 -7.14
CA LEU A 45 6.20 -1.68 -6.76
C LEU A 45 4.69 -1.78 -6.53
N VAL A 46 4.10 -0.88 -5.74
CA VAL A 46 2.65 -0.90 -5.47
C VAL A 46 1.83 -0.77 -6.76
N VAL A 47 2.24 0.11 -7.68
CA VAL A 47 1.55 0.27 -8.97
C VAL A 47 1.67 -0.98 -9.84
N ILE A 48 2.86 -1.58 -9.94
CA ILE A 48 3.11 -2.80 -10.72
C ILE A 48 2.33 -4.00 -10.14
N ILE A 49 2.39 -4.20 -8.82
CA ILE A 49 1.66 -5.27 -8.12
C ILE A 49 0.15 -5.14 -8.36
N ARG A 50 -0.39 -3.92 -8.23
CA ARG A 50 -1.81 -3.65 -8.51
C ARG A 50 -2.18 -3.95 -9.97
N PHE A 51 -1.33 -3.58 -10.92
CA PHE A 51 -1.57 -3.86 -12.33
C PHE A 51 -1.65 -5.36 -12.60
N HIS A 52 -0.64 -6.11 -12.13
CA HIS A 52 -0.60 -7.57 -12.26
C HIS A 52 -1.81 -8.24 -11.62
N TYR A 53 -2.22 -7.78 -10.44
CA TYR A 53 -3.43 -8.25 -9.78
C TYR A 53 -4.68 -8.04 -10.65
N VAL A 54 -4.82 -6.84 -11.23
CA VAL A 54 -5.97 -6.48 -12.09
C VAL A 54 -5.99 -7.30 -13.38
N VAL A 55 -4.82 -7.59 -13.98
CA VAL A 55 -4.68 -8.41 -15.20
C VAL A 55 -4.80 -9.91 -14.92
N GLY A 56 -4.67 -10.36 -13.66
CA GLY A 56 -4.71 -11.76 -13.27
C GLY A 56 -3.35 -12.47 -13.32
N GLU A 57 -2.26 -11.74 -13.59
CA GLU A 57 -0.89 -12.24 -13.61
C GLU A 57 -0.29 -12.22 -12.19
N VAL A 58 -0.86 -13.02 -11.28
CA VAL A 58 -0.63 -12.89 -9.83
C VAL A 58 0.72 -13.41 -9.32
N SER A 59 1.42 -14.27 -10.06
CA SER A 59 2.67 -14.89 -9.59
C SER A 59 3.79 -13.86 -9.39
N ASP A 60 3.97 -12.94 -10.35
CA ASP A 60 4.96 -11.87 -10.23
C ASP A 60 4.56 -10.88 -9.14
N ALA A 61 3.27 -10.56 -9.06
CA ALA A 61 2.73 -9.69 -8.02
C ALA A 61 3.02 -10.21 -6.62
N TRP A 62 2.90 -11.52 -6.39
CA TRP A 62 3.21 -12.17 -5.12
C TRP A 62 4.68 -11.96 -4.69
N ASN A 63 5.62 -12.19 -5.63
CA ASN A 63 7.05 -12.03 -5.36
C ASN A 63 7.43 -10.55 -5.14
N LEU A 64 6.86 -9.65 -5.94
CA LEU A 64 7.09 -8.21 -5.81
C LEU A 64 6.50 -7.66 -4.50
N LEU A 65 5.37 -8.20 -4.04
CA LEU A 65 4.80 -7.87 -2.73
C LEU A 65 5.74 -8.23 -1.59
N SER A 66 6.39 -9.39 -1.65
CA SER A 66 7.39 -9.80 -0.65
C SER A 66 8.57 -8.82 -0.58
N LEU A 67 9.01 -8.30 -1.73
CA LEU A 67 10.03 -7.24 -1.79
C LEU A 67 9.51 -5.93 -1.19
N ALA A 68 8.30 -5.50 -1.54
CA ALA A 68 7.68 -4.28 -1.01
C ALA A 68 7.53 -4.31 0.52
N ALA A 69 7.08 -5.43 1.07
CA ALA A 69 6.95 -5.62 2.51
C ALA A 69 8.32 -5.51 3.22
N ARG A 70 9.37 -6.11 2.67
CA ARG A 70 10.74 -5.97 3.22
C ARG A 70 11.25 -4.52 3.18
N LEU A 71 10.92 -3.76 2.14
CA LEU A 71 11.32 -2.36 2.02
C LEU A 71 10.62 -1.47 3.06
N ILE A 72 9.34 -1.69 3.36
CA ILE A 72 8.64 -1.00 4.46
C ILE A 72 9.43 -1.13 5.76
N PHE A 73 9.80 -2.36 6.12
CA PHE A 73 10.48 -2.62 7.39
C PHE A 73 11.92 -2.12 7.39
N THR A 74 12.65 -2.31 6.29
CA THR A 74 14.05 -1.84 6.17
C THR A 74 14.15 -0.32 6.24
N MET A 75 13.23 0.37 5.57
CA MET A 75 13.16 1.84 5.58
C MET A 75 12.43 2.38 6.82
N ARG A 76 11.98 1.50 7.73
CA ARG A 76 11.30 1.85 8.98
C ARG A 76 9.99 2.63 8.79
N LEU A 77 9.30 2.44 7.66
CA LEU A 77 8.02 3.10 7.36
C LEU A 77 6.85 2.58 8.21
N ASN A 78 7.09 1.51 8.96
CA ASN A 78 6.17 0.94 9.94
C ASN A 78 6.27 1.63 11.32
N TRP A 79 7.00 2.74 11.45
CA TRP A 79 7.05 3.58 12.65
C TRP A 79 6.72 5.03 12.32
N GLU A 80 6.18 5.74 13.30
CA GLU A 80 6.08 7.21 13.22
C GLU A 80 7.46 7.86 13.31
N ASP A 81 7.68 8.91 12.50
CA ASP A 81 8.89 9.74 12.53
C ASP A 81 8.50 11.21 12.73
N ASP A 82 8.73 11.72 13.95
CA ASP A 82 8.42 13.10 14.31
C ASP A 82 9.33 14.13 13.60
N GLY A 83 10.42 13.67 12.98
CA GLY A 83 11.32 14.50 12.18
C GLY A 83 10.82 14.77 10.76
N LEU A 84 9.84 14.00 10.26
CA LEU A 84 9.27 14.19 8.94
C LEU A 84 8.17 15.27 8.93
N ASP A 85 8.04 15.98 7.81
CA ASP A 85 6.90 16.85 7.61
C ASP A 85 5.61 16.03 7.49
N ALA A 86 4.47 16.66 7.78
CA ALA A 86 3.19 15.98 7.87
C ALA A 86 2.75 15.31 6.55
N VAL A 87 3.08 15.90 5.40
CA VAL A 87 2.71 15.36 4.08
C VAL A 87 3.57 14.14 3.76
N THR A 88 4.86 14.21 4.02
CA THR A 88 5.77 13.07 3.82
C THR A 88 5.40 11.91 4.74
N GLN A 89 5.16 12.18 6.03
CA GLN A 89 4.74 11.16 7.00
C GLN A 89 3.44 10.47 6.59
N GLU A 90 2.42 11.24 6.19
CA GLU A 90 1.15 10.68 5.72
C GLU A 90 1.29 9.89 4.42
N THR A 91 2.14 10.34 3.49
CA THR A 91 2.41 9.63 2.23
C THR A 91 3.03 8.26 2.50
N GLN A 92 4.01 8.19 3.41
CA GLN A 92 4.65 6.94 3.80
C GLN A 92 3.69 6.01 4.53
N ARG A 93 2.87 6.55 5.44
CA ARG A 93 1.81 5.81 6.14
C ARG A 93 0.82 5.18 5.17
N ARG A 94 0.31 5.95 4.21
CA ARG A 94 -0.62 5.46 3.16
C ARG A 94 0.02 4.37 2.31
N LEU A 95 1.31 4.50 1.99
CA LEU A 95 2.05 3.49 1.22
C LEU A 95 2.22 2.18 2.00
N ALA A 96 2.55 2.27 3.29
CA ALA A 96 2.68 1.11 4.17
C ALA A 96 1.34 0.36 4.33
N TRP A 97 0.25 1.09 4.59
CA TRP A 97 -1.09 0.50 4.67
C TRP A 97 -1.60 -0.07 3.34
N ALA A 98 -1.26 0.55 2.21
CA ALA A 98 -1.61 -0.01 0.90
C ALA A 98 -0.97 -1.39 0.68
N ILE A 99 0.29 -1.56 1.07
CA ILE A 99 0.99 -2.85 0.96
C ILE A 99 0.42 -3.87 1.93
N TYR A 100 0.09 -3.47 3.17
CA TYR A 100 -0.61 -4.34 4.11
C TYR A 100 -1.93 -4.87 3.53
N LEU A 101 -2.75 -3.99 2.94
CA LEU A 101 -4.03 -4.39 2.34
C LEU A 101 -3.86 -5.35 1.16
N ILE A 102 -2.85 -5.11 0.31
CA ILE A 102 -2.52 -6.01 -0.79
C ILE A 102 -2.07 -7.37 -0.23
N ASP A 103 -1.25 -7.39 0.81
CA ASP A 103 -0.81 -8.63 1.45
C ASP A 103 -1.98 -9.45 2.03
N ARG A 104 -2.95 -8.80 2.68
CA ARG A 104 -4.17 -9.48 3.17
C ARG A 104 -5.04 -10.01 2.02
N GLN A 105 -5.03 -9.36 0.87
CA GLN A 105 -5.74 -9.81 -0.33
C GLN A 105 -5.11 -11.06 -0.94
N PHE A 106 -3.77 -11.13 -0.95
CA PHE A 106 -3.00 -12.25 -1.48
C PHE A 106 -2.98 -13.45 -0.52
N SER A 107 -2.67 -13.23 0.75
CA SER A 107 -2.61 -14.30 1.77
C SER A 107 -3.95 -14.93 2.10
N GLY A 108 -5.07 -14.25 1.84
CA GLY A 108 -6.41 -14.81 2.05
C GLY A 108 -6.77 -15.10 3.51
N GLY A 109 -5.97 -14.62 4.47
CA GLY A 109 -6.10 -14.95 5.90
C GLY A 109 -5.22 -16.13 6.35
N ILE A 110 -4.43 -16.73 5.45
CA ILE A 110 -3.45 -17.77 5.80
C ILE A 110 -2.18 -17.07 6.32
N GLU A 111 -1.89 -17.26 7.62
CA GLU A 111 -0.77 -16.59 8.29
C GLU A 111 0.60 -16.98 7.70
N ASP A 112 0.80 -18.24 7.32
CA ASP A 112 2.07 -18.70 6.71
C ASP A 112 2.39 -18.02 5.37
N LEU A 113 1.39 -17.42 4.74
CA LEU A 113 1.52 -16.70 3.47
C LEU A 113 1.60 -15.18 3.65
N ALA A 114 1.43 -14.69 4.87
CA ALA A 114 1.52 -13.27 5.23
C ALA A 114 2.95 -12.75 5.17
N VAL A 115 3.17 -11.61 4.51
CA VAL A 115 4.49 -10.94 4.55
C VAL A 115 4.50 -9.63 5.35
N CYS A 116 3.33 -9.06 5.65
CA CYS A 116 3.20 -7.82 6.41
C CYS A 116 2.43 -8.07 7.73
N ALA A 117 3.18 -8.40 8.79
CA ALA A 117 2.62 -8.60 10.12
C ALA A 117 2.04 -7.29 10.68
N VAL A 118 0.74 -7.28 10.95
CA VAL A 118 0.00 -6.08 11.42
C VAL A 118 0.50 -5.60 12.77
N GLU A 119 0.99 -6.52 13.60
CA GLU A 119 1.52 -6.27 14.95
C GLU A 119 2.82 -5.45 14.89
N ARG A 120 3.49 -5.42 13.73
CA ARG A 120 4.70 -4.61 13.49
C ARG A 120 4.39 -3.22 12.92
N MET A 121 3.11 -2.88 12.70
CA MET A 121 2.69 -1.60 12.13
C MET A 121 2.43 -0.59 13.26
N HIS A 122 3.48 0.11 13.68
CA HIS A 122 3.45 1.13 14.73
C HIS A 122 3.19 2.54 14.16
N ILE A 123 2.31 2.61 13.19
CA ILE A 123 1.88 3.84 12.52
C ILE A 123 0.39 4.04 12.73
N ARG A 124 -0.04 5.31 12.73
CA ARG A 124 -1.45 5.68 12.73
C ARG A 124 -2.13 5.16 11.47
N LEU A 125 -3.45 5.08 11.51
CA LEU A 125 -4.26 4.94 10.31
C LEU A 125 -4.15 6.20 9.42
N PRO A 126 -4.38 6.10 8.11
CA PRO A 126 -4.42 7.26 7.22
C PRO A 126 -5.37 8.37 7.73
N CYS A 127 -4.93 9.63 7.65
CA CYS A 127 -5.79 10.77 7.96
C CYS A 127 -6.71 11.12 6.80
N ASP A 128 -7.74 11.89 7.10
CA ASP A 128 -8.65 12.42 6.09
C ASP A 128 -7.92 13.25 5.01
N ASP A 129 -8.53 13.30 3.83
CA ASP A 129 -7.97 13.96 2.66
C ASP A 129 -7.82 15.48 2.83
N HIS A 130 -8.63 16.14 3.66
CA HIS A 130 -8.52 17.58 3.89
C HIS A 130 -7.26 17.89 4.71
N SER A 131 -7.03 17.13 5.78
CA SER A 131 -5.80 17.20 6.58
C SER A 131 -4.55 16.93 5.74
N PHE A 132 -4.58 15.87 4.93
CA PHE A 132 -3.45 15.52 4.08
C PHE A 132 -3.11 16.62 3.06
N ARG A 133 -4.12 17.11 2.31
CA ARG A 133 -3.90 18.14 1.26
C ARG A 133 -3.41 19.48 1.83
N ARG A 134 -3.70 19.77 3.09
CA ARG A 134 -3.26 21.00 3.78
C ARG A 134 -1.96 20.83 4.56
N GLY A 135 -1.35 19.65 4.55
CA GLY A 135 -0.15 19.36 5.34
C GLY A 135 -0.38 19.48 6.85
N MET A 136 -1.59 19.22 7.32
CA MET A 136 -1.89 19.20 8.75
C MET A 136 -1.43 17.88 9.36
N LYS A 137 -0.92 17.93 10.60
CA LYS A 137 -0.56 16.71 11.34
C LYS A 137 -1.78 15.82 11.50
N SER A 138 -1.60 14.53 11.23
CA SER A 138 -2.65 13.51 11.35
C SER A 138 -3.19 13.44 12.78
N LYS A 139 -4.51 13.42 12.90
CA LYS A 139 -5.25 13.12 14.13
C LYS A 139 -5.85 11.72 14.12
N ALA A 140 -5.64 10.97 13.05
CA ALA A 140 -6.09 9.59 12.95
C ALA A 140 -5.46 8.76 14.07
N GLU A 141 -6.24 7.80 14.54
CA GLU A 141 -5.89 6.89 15.61
C GLU A 141 -5.02 5.73 15.12
N TYR A 142 -4.45 4.96 16.05
CA TYR A 142 -3.79 3.70 15.71
C TYR A 142 -4.81 2.59 15.47
N LEU A 143 -4.41 1.54 14.76
CA LEU A 143 -5.31 0.43 14.41
C LEU A 143 -5.97 -0.21 15.65
N HIS A 144 -5.22 -0.34 16.74
CA HIS A 144 -5.67 -0.98 17.98
C HIS A 144 -6.37 -0.02 18.96
N ASP A 145 -6.44 1.28 18.64
CA ASP A 145 -7.16 2.23 19.46
C ASP A 145 -8.66 1.94 19.32
N MET A 146 -9.30 1.64 20.46
CA MET A 146 -10.73 1.35 20.56
C MET A 146 -11.54 2.62 20.91
N ALA A 147 -10.90 3.80 20.91
CA ALA A 147 -11.50 5.03 21.37
C ALA A 147 -12.48 5.61 20.33
N ARG A 148 -13.57 6.21 20.82
CA ARG A 148 -14.65 6.82 20.04
C ARG A 148 -14.11 7.84 19.04
N CYS A 149 -13.88 7.41 17.80
CA CYS A 149 -13.38 8.29 16.76
C CYS A 149 -14.42 9.36 16.40
N LYS A 150 -13.95 10.59 16.18
CA LYS A 150 -14.72 11.54 15.39
C LYS A 150 -14.59 11.08 13.95
N SER A 151 -15.70 10.65 13.34
CA SER A 151 -15.76 10.08 11.98
C SER A 151 -15.05 10.90 10.89
N GLY A 152 -14.68 12.17 11.14
CA GLY A 152 -14.03 13.07 10.20
C GLY A 152 -12.49 13.06 10.18
N ASP A 153 -11.81 12.39 11.11
CA ASP A 153 -10.32 12.45 11.18
C ASP A 153 -9.62 11.34 10.36
N MET A 154 -10.38 10.38 9.80
CA MET A 154 -9.85 9.22 9.07
C MET A 154 -10.35 9.15 7.63
N ASP A 155 -9.48 8.68 6.73
CA ASP A 155 -9.82 8.40 5.33
C ASP A 155 -10.56 7.05 5.15
N ILE A 156 -11.19 6.87 3.98
CA ILE A 156 -11.83 5.61 3.58
C ILE A 156 -10.86 4.42 3.66
N LEU A 157 -9.58 4.65 3.35
CA LEU A 157 -8.53 3.64 3.46
C LEU A 157 -8.40 3.10 4.89
N SER A 158 -8.54 3.97 5.90
CA SER A 158 -8.47 3.61 7.32
C SER A 158 -9.58 2.66 7.75
N TYR A 159 -10.80 2.91 7.28
CA TYR A 159 -11.93 2.01 7.53
C TYR A 159 -11.73 0.66 6.85
N ASN A 160 -11.17 0.65 5.63
CA ASN A 160 -10.83 -0.60 4.93
C ASN A 160 -9.78 -1.40 5.71
N VAL A 161 -8.70 -0.76 6.16
CA VAL A 161 -7.66 -1.38 7.01
C VAL A 161 -8.29 -2.02 8.25
N ARG A 162 -9.17 -1.31 8.95
CA ARG A 162 -9.86 -1.84 10.14
C ARG A 162 -10.72 -3.06 9.85
N LEU A 163 -11.50 -3.01 8.76
CA LEU A 163 -12.34 -4.12 8.34
C LEU A 163 -11.50 -5.35 8.02
N VAL A 164 -10.44 -5.17 7.23
CA VAL A 164 -9.53 -6.24 6.82
C VAL A 164 -8.77 -6.82 8.03
N ALA A 165 -8.27 -5.98 8.93
CA ALA A 165 -7.62 -6.42 10.16
C ALA A 165 -8.58 -7.19 11.07
N SER A 166 -9.84 -6.77 11.15
CA SER A 166 -10.87 -7.49 11.92
C SER A 166 -11.19 -8.85 11.28
N ARG A 167 -11.30 -8.91 9.96
CA ARG A 167 -11.46 -10.18 9.22
C ARG A 167 -10.28 -11.12 9.47
N ASP A 168 -9.06 -10.61 9.39
CA ASP A 168 -7.84 -11.41 9.63
C ASP A 168 -7.85 -12.03 11.03
N ARG A 169 -8.26 -11.27 12.05
CA ARG A 169 -8.39 -11.77 13.44
C ARG A 169 -9.46 -12.85 13.64
N ILE A 170 -10.48 -12.91 12.78
CA ILE A 170 -11.55 -13.92 12.84
C ILE A 170 -11.13 -15.21 12.11
N LEU A 171 -10.27 -15.10 11.10
CA LEU A 171 -9.84 -16.24 10.28
C LEU A 171 -8.63 -17.00 10.87
N ARG A 172 -7.93 -16.41 11.85
CA ARG A 172 -6.93 -17.09 12.68
C ARG A 172 -7.62 -17.91 13.78
#